data_AF-A0A534UKD0-F1
#
_entry.id   AF-A0A534UKD0-F1
#
_cell.length_a   1.000
_cell.length_b   1.000
_cell.length_c   1.000
_cell.angle_alpha   90.00
_cell.angle_beta   90.00
_cell.angle_gamma   90.00
#
_symmetry.space_group_name_H-M   'P 1'
#
loop_
_entity.id
_entity.type
_entity.pdbx_description
1 polymer ?
#
loop_
_entity_poly.entity_id
_entity_poly.type
_entity_poly.pdbx_seq_one_letter_code
_entity_poly.pdbx_strand_id
1 'polypeptide(L)' 'MKGANKSMEKHRGAKLDTTLGQLIAAASEVAFEFSDNDKEAYNLAQLALIEILRRKTSHVVDLDTDFETLPASSQVIH' A
#
# COMPACT_ATOMS: atom_id res chain seq x y z
N MET A 1 43.89 23.60 -20.47
CA MET A 1 43.22 22.30 -20.26
C MET A 1 41.85 22.58 -19.63
N LYS A 2 40.77 22.48 -20.39
CA LYS A 2 39.42 22.89 -19.95
C LYS A 2 38.63 21.62 -19.59
N GLY A 3 38.64 21.26 -18.30
CA GLY A 3 37.93 20.10 -17.78
C GLY A 3 36.43 20.37 -17.73
N ALA A 4 35.66 19.69 -18.57
CA ALA A 4 34.20 19.69 -18.51
C ALA A 4 33.74 18.76 -17.37
N ASN A 5 33.44 19.32 -16.20
CA ASN A 5 32.75 18.58 -15.15
C ASN A 5 31.26 18.52 -15.51
N LYS A 6 30.88 17.48 -16.27
CA LYS A 6 29.49 17.03 -16.38
C LYS A 6 29.07 16.52 -14.99
N SER A 7 28.29 17.34 -14.28
CA SER A 7 27.50 16.86 -13.15
C SER A 7 26.51 15.83 -13.70
N MET A 8 26.81 14.55 -13.49
CA MET A 8 25.83 13.49 -13.65
C MET A 8 24.75 13.74 -12.61
N GLU A 9 23.63 14.29 -13.08
CA GLU A 9 22.37 14.33 -12.36
C GLU A 9 21.96 12.88 -12.10
N LYS A 10 22.40 12.38 -10.95
CA LYS A 10 22.07 11.05 -10.44
C LYS A 10 20.58 11.10 -10.20
N HIS A 11 19.81 10.51 -11.11
CA HIS A 11 18.39 10.26 -10.95
C HIS A 11 18.17 9.79 -9.51
N ARG A 12 17.57 10.67 -8.70
CA ARG A 12 17.05 10.34 -7.38
C ARG A 12 15.85 9.43 -7.64
N GLY A 13 16.12 8.18 -8.00
CA GLY A 13 15.23 7.07 -7.69
C GLY A 13 15.12 7.10 -6.18
N ALA A 14 14.14 7.85 -5.70
CA ALA A 14 13.77 7.91 -4.31
C ALA A 14 13.57 6.46 -3.90
N LYS A 15 14.55 5.91 -3.16
CA LYS A 15 14.35 4.70 -2.40
C LYS A 15 13.07 4.98 -1.64
N LEU A 16 12.01 4.26 -1.99
CA LEU A 16 10.77 4.25 -1.23
C LEU A 16 11.22 4.03 0.21
N ASP A 17 11.06 5.07 1.05
CA ASP A 17 11.43 5.02 2.46
C ASP A 17 10.91 3.70 3.01
N THR A 18 11.75 2.97 3.74
CA THR A 18 11.59 1.53 4.02
C THR A 18 10.20 1.15 4.50
N THR A 19 9.47 2.06 5.15
CA THR A 19 8.07 1.92 5.59
C THR A 19 7.06 1.75 4.45
N LEU A 20 7.17 2.51 3.36
CA LEU A 20 6.22 2.42 2.24
C LEU A 20 6.48 1.18 1.37
N GLY A 21 7.76 0.87 1.14
CA GLY A 21 8.15 -0.36 0.44
C GLY A 21 7.68 -1.61 1.17
N GLN A 22 7.81 -1.65 2.50
CA GLN A 22 7.31 -2.75 3.33
C GLN A 22 5.79 -2.86 3.31
N LEU A 23 5.07 -1.73 3.35
CA LEU A 23 3.61 -1.74 3.25
C LEU A 23 3.12 -2.29 1.91
N ILE A 24 3.75 -1.88 0.81
CA ILE A 24 3.43 -2.39 -0.53
C ILE A 24 3.72 -3.90 -0.61
N ALA A 25 4.86 -4.35 -0.08
CA ALA A 25 5.23 -5.75 -0.07
C ALA A 25 4.21 -6.60 0.72
N ALA A 26 3.86 -6.17 1.94
CA ALA A 26 2.89 -6.88 2.78
C ALA A 26 1.49 -6.95 2.15
N ALA A 27 1.00 -5.84 1.61
CA ALA A 27 -0.29 -5.82 0.92
C ALA A 27 -0.30 -6.70 -0.35
N SER A 28 0.84 -6.73 -1.06
CA SER A 28 1.00 -7.59 -2.24
C SER A 28 1.05 -9.06 -1.85
N GLU A 29 1.86 -9.43 -0.86
CA GLU A 29 2.00 -10.82 -0.38
C GLU A 29 0.64 -11.42 -0.02
N VAL A 30 -0.17 -10.72 0.78
CA VAL A 30 -1.52 -11.15 1.12
C VAL A 30 -2.40 -11.24 -0.13
N ALA A 31 -2.39 -10.24 -1.01
CA ALA A 31 -3.24 -10.27 -2.21
C ALA A 31 -2.92 -11.44 -3.15
N PHE A 32 -1.65 -11.82 -3.28
CA PHE A 32 -1.21 -12.97 -4.07
C PHE A 32 -1.42 -14.31 -3.36
N GLU A 33 -1.56 -14.34 -2.03
CA GLU A 33 -1.98 -15.54 -1.29
C GLU A 33 -3.46 -15.86 -1.53
N PHE A 34 -4.30 -14.84 -1.76
CA PHE A 34 -5.75 -15.00 -1.92
C PHE A 34 -6.27 -14.92 -3.36
N SER A 35 -5.41 -14.68 -4.36
CA SER A 35 -5.80 -14.66 -5.77
C SER A 35 -4.74 -15.33 -6.66
N ASP A 36 -5.18 -16.35 -7.39
CA ASP A 36 -4.38 -17.07 -8.39
C ASP A 36 -4.22 -16.29 -9.72
N ASN A 37 -4.81 -15.09 -9.81
CA ASN A 37 -4.73 -14.24 -10.99
C ASN A 37 -3.94 -12.97 -10.67
N ASP A 38 -2.75 -12.85 -11.26
CA ASP A 38 -1.85 -11.71 -11.04
C ASP A 38 -2.55 -10.36 -11.19
N LYS A 39 -3.42 -10.20 -12.19
CA LYS A 39 -4.12 -8.94 -12.45
C LYS A 39 -5.12 -8.62 -11.33
N GLU A 40 -5.80 -9.63 -10.82
CA GLU A 40 -6.73 -9.48 -9.70
C GLU A 40 -5.98 -9.23 -8.39
N ALA A 41 -4.89 -9.96 -8.12
CA ALA A 41 -4.01 -9.72 -6.99
C ALA A 41 -3.48 -8.28 -6.97
N TYR A 42 -3.05 -7.74 -8.12
CA TYR A 42 -2.64 -6.33 -8.20
C TYR A 42 -3.78 -5.35 -7.89
N ASN A 43 -5.00 -5.63 -8.35
CA ASN A 43 -6.16 -4.79 -8.03
C ASN A 43 -6.49 -4.84 -6.54
N LEU A 44 -6.43 -6.03 -5.93
CA LEU A 44 -6.68 -6.22 -4.49
C LEU A 44 -5.64 -5.49 -3.64
N ALA A 45 -4.35 -5.64 -3.97
CA ALA A 45 -3.27 -4.92 -3.30
C ALA A 45 -3.45 -3.39 -3.43
N GLN A 46 -3.84 -2.91 -4.61
CA GLN A 46 -4.13 -1.48 -4.82
C GLN A 46 -5.29 -0.99 -3.95
N LEU A 47 -6.41 -1.71 -3.91
CA LEU A 47 -7.57 -1.34 -3.10
C LEU A 47 -7.22 -1.30 -1.61
N ALA A 48 -6.50 -2.30 -1.11
CA ALA A 48 -6.04 -2.35 0.27
C ALA A 48 -5.14 -1.15 0.61
N LEU A 49 -4.16 -0.85 -0.24
CA LEU A 49 -3.26 0.29 -0.05
C LEU A 49 -4.01 1.63 -0.04
N ILE A 50 -4.97 1.82 -0.96
CA ILE A 50 -5.81 3.02 -0.99
C ILE A 50 -6.56 3.19 0.32
N GLU A 51 -7.20 2.13 0.82
CA GLU A 51 -7.98 2.19 2.05
C GLU A 51 -7.09 2.46 3.28
N ILE A 52 -5.94 1.80 3.39
CA ILE A 52 -4.97 2.04 4.47
C ILE A 52 -4.50 3.50 4.47
N LEU A 53 -4.13 4.02 3.30
CA LEU A 53 -3.66 5.40 3.17
C LEU A 53 -4.79 6.39 3.47
N ARG A 54 -6.00 6.13 2.97
CA ARG A 54 -7.18 6.97 3.21
C ARG A 54 -7.48 7.05 4.71
N ARG A 55 -7.49 5.93 5.42
CA ARG A 55 -7.70 5.88 6.88
C ARG A 55 -6.62 6.64 7.65
N LYS A 56 -5.34 6.45 7.29
CA LYS A 56 -4.22 7.17 7.90
C LYS A 56 -4.28 8.70 7.71
N THR A 57 -4.77 9.16 6.56
CA THR A 57 -4.91 10.59 6.28
C THR A 57 -6.19 11.21 6.83
N SER A 58 -7.24 10.41 7.02
CA SER A 58 -8.55 10.90 7.44
C SER A 58 -8.62 11.09 8.95
N HIS A 59 -8.09 10.18 9.76
CA HIS A 59 -8.20 10.28 11.22
C HIS A 59 -6.95 9.77 11.94
N VAL A 60 -6.60 10.45 13.04
CA VAL A 60 -5.69 9.95 14.09
C VAL A 60 -6.39 8.74 14.74
N VAL A 61 -6.31 7.57 14.11
CA VAL A 61 -7.00 6.36 14.59
C VAL A 61 -6.02 5.21 14.67
N ASP A 62 -6.07 4.61 15.85
CA ASP A 62 -5.32 3.45 16.28
C ASP A 62 -5.67 2.24 15.41
N LEU A 63 -4.71 1.80 14.60
CA LEU A 63 -4.89 0.76 13.58
C LEU A 63 -5.33 -0.58 14.19
N ASP A 64 -5.05 -0.80 15.48
CA ASP A 64 -5.37 -2.05 16.17
C ASP A 64 -6.87 -2.19 16.50
N THR A 65 -7.63 -1.09 16.51
CA THR A 65 -9.05 -1.10 16.92
C THR A 65 -10.03 -1.18 15.73
N ASP A 66 -9.59 -0.80 14.53
CA ASP A 66 -10.45 -0.63 13.35
C ASP A 66 -10.65 -1.91 12.51
N PHE A 67 -9.85 -2.95 12.73
CA PHE A 67 -10.06 -4.28 12.13
C PHE A 67 -11.11 -5.11 12.90
N GLU A 68 -11.39 -4.77 14.15
CA GLU A 68 -12.41 -5.42 14.99
C GLU A 68 -13.83 -4.92 14.69
N THR A 69 -13.97 -3.75 14.07
CA THR A 69 -15.25 -3.13 13.71
C THR A 69 -15.65 -3.42 12.26
N LEU A 70 -15.59 -4.69 11.85
CA LEU A 70 -16.42 -5.14 10.73
C LEU A 70 -17.88 -5.17 11.24
N PRO A 71 -18.83 -4.43 10.65
CA PRO A 71 -20.23 -4.63 10.98
C PRO A 71 -20.55 -6.07 10.58
N ALA A 72 -20.80 -6.91 11.59
CA ALA A 72 -21.31 -8.26 11.41
C ALA A 72 -22.40 -8.21 10.34
N SER A 73 -22.29 -9.07 9.33
CA SER A 73 -23.26 -9.22 8.26
C SER A 73 -24.65 -9.36 8.88
N SER A 74 -25.39 -8.26 8.97
CA SER A 74 -26.70 -8.25 9.58
C SER A 74 -27.62 -8.98 8.63
N GLN A 75 -27.99 -10.19 9.02
CA GLN A 75 -29.09 -10.94 8.46
C GLN A 75 -30.34 -10.05 8.54
N VAL A 76 -30.83 -9.60 7.38
CA VAL A 76 -32.23 -9.24 7.26
C VAL A 76 -32.79 -10.07 6.10
N ILE A 77 -33.18 -11.29 6.46
CA ILE A 77 -34.30 -11.95 5.80
C ILE A 77 -35.55 -11.20 6.25
N HIS A 78 -36.25 -10.56 5.31
CA HIS A 78 -37.71 -10.49 5.32
C HIS A 78 -38.28 -10.07 3.97
#